data_AF-A0A7D8D1G3-F1
#
_entry.id   AF-A0A7D8D1G3-F1
#
_cell.length_a   1.000
_cell.length_b   1.000
_cell.length_c   1.000
_cell.angle_alpha   90.00
_cell.angle_beta   90.00
_cell.angle_gamma   90.00
#
_symmetry.space_group_name_H-M   'P 1'
#
loop_
_entity.id
_entity.type
_entity.pdbx_description
1 polymer ?
#
loop_
_entity_poly.entity_id
_entity_poly.type
_entity_poly.pdbx_seq_one_letter_code
_entity_poly.pdbx_strand_id
1 'polypeptide(L)'
;MKTKISNSITKSYTEGVFSKFQDLAQGLNDASHGAGKLHEGTTDARNGANQLADGIHRLSDGTSKVKEGSDKLASSQSALTDGANGLSQGATSLHSGMELLTQGEKTLQSGVSELSAGTNEWVNGSEKLAEGQVKADNAADSVKQQLEEYVKSHPEVQQDPAFQKIIATSNGLAKATNTLNNSQQQLTQGAKKLADGQHKIEEGINTFGVKLNEATAGTKKIADNAANLASGFTKWGTGFTSLQEGVNQLASGGTELNHGVDQLTNGLVKLDDGAKELSTKLGEGAAKIADVRNDDARNTMFSEPVQLVKSTVSDVPNYGSGIAPYFLSLAFYVGGIMASNILPLGRRQNMKVSGTVHFINKLGLVYVIGLIQALLVDVVVLGVMKLEVASVPLFVLSSIVISFTFMTFILMLVTVFGLVGKFLAVTLLVLQLATSGGTFPGELNIAVLSKIGQFLPMSHSLRGLQDVISLGDWSQLQMQILILLCYLVVAGGIAWITSHIQHRETNVEKVS
;
A
#
# COMPACT_ATOMS: atom_id res chain seq x y z
N MET A 1 -43.43 0.09 54.19
CA MET A 1 -44.10 -0.75 53.17
C MET A 1 -43.88 -0.22 51.75
N LYS A 2 -44.16 1.06 51.45
CA LYS A 2 -43.87 1.69 50.14
C LYS A 2 -42.42 1.49 49.66
N THR A 3 -41.44 1.65 50.54
CA THR A 3 -40.02 1.45 50.22
C THR A 3 -39.70 0.00 49.81
N LYS A 4 -40.21 -0.99 50.55
CA LYS A 4 -39.99 -2.41 50.23
C LYS A 4 -40.62 -2.81 48.89
N ILE A 5 -41.82 -2.30 48.58
CA ILE A 5 -42.50 -2.57 47.30
C ILE A 5 -41.73 -1.91 46.15
N SER A 6 -41.31 -0.65 46.30
CA SER A 6 -40.50 0.05 45.30
C SER A 6 -39.19 -0.70 45.03
N ASN A 7 -38.50 -1.15 46.09
CA ASN A 7 -37.23 -1.86 45.96
C ASN A 7 -37.42 -3.23 45.28
N SER A 8 -38.52 -3.92 45.56
CA SER A 8 -38.84 -5.20 44.91
C SER A 8 -39.16 -5.03 43.42
N ILE A 9 -39.88 -3.96 43.04
CA ILE A 9 -40.17 -3.63 41.63
C ILE A 9 -38.87 -3.28 40.90
N THR A 10 -38.02 -2.44 41.50
CA THR A 10 -36.72 -2.10 40.93
C THR A 10 -35.85 -3.34 40.79
N LYS A 11 -35.81 -4.22 41.80
CA LYS A 11 -35.06 -5.49 41.73
C LYS A 11 -35.51 -6.37 40.56
N SER A 12 -36.81 -6.61 40.39
CA SER A 12 -37.32 -7.42 39.27
C SER A 12 -37.07 -6.76 37.90
N TYR A 13 -37.15 -5.43 37.81
CA TYR A 13 -36.79 -4.71 36.58
C TYR A 13 -35.30 -4.87 36.25
N THR A 14 -34.43 -4.71 37.25
CA THR A 14 -32.99 -4.88 37.13
C THR A 14 -32.62 -6.31 36.75
N GLU A 15 -33.26 -7.33 37.34
CA GLU A 15 -33.09 -8.74 36.95
C GLU A 15 -33.48 -8.99 35.50
N GLY A 16 -34.61 -8.42 35.05
CA GLY A 16 -35.05 -8.50 33.65
C GLY A 16 -34.07 -7.85 32.68
N VAL A 17 -33.53 -6.68 33.04
CA VAL A 17 -32.50 -5.99 32.25
C VAL A 17 -31.20 -6.80 32.17
N PHE A 18 -30.74 -7.38 33.28
CA PHE A 18 -29.54 -8.22 33.28
C PHE A 18 -29.73 -9.53 32.49
N SER A 19 -30.93 -10.13 32.53
CA SER A 19 -31.25 -11.26 31.65
C SER A 19 -31.17 -10.87 30.17
N LYS A 20 -31.66 -9.68 29.80
CA LYS A 20 -31.55 -9.18 28.42
C LYS A 20 -30.10 -8.88 28.01
N PHE A 21 -29.24 -8.49 28.94
CA PHE A 21 -27.81 -8.38 28.67
C PHE A 21 -27.14 -9.74 28.42
N GLN A 22 -27.58 -10.80 29.09
CA GLN A 22 -27.11 -12.16 28.80
C GLN A 22 -27.56 -12.63 27.41
N ASP A 23 -28.82 -12.40 27.03
CA ASP A 23 -29.31 -12.68 25.68
C ASP A 23 -28.48 -11.93 24.63
N LEU A 24 -28.16 -10.65 24.89
CA LEU A 24 -27.32 -9.83 24.02
C LEU A 24 -25.89 -10.37 23.93
N ALA A 25 -25.28 -10.77 25.04
CA ALA A 25 -23.96 -11.38 25.06
C ALA A 25 -23.93 -12.66 24.21
N GLN A 26 -24.96 -13.51 24.31
CA GLN A 26 -25.07 -14.70 23.48
C GLN A 26 -25.23 -14.33 22.00
N GLY A 27 -26.09 -13.37 21.65
CA GLY A 27 -26.26 -12.93 20.26
C GLY A 27 -24.98 -12.33 19.65
N LEU A 28 -24.19 -11.59 20.44
CA LEU A 28 -22.87 -11.10 20.02
C LEU A 28 -21.86 -12.25 19.87
N ASN A 29 -21.92 -13.26 20.73
CA ASN A 29 -21.09 -14.45 20.61
C ASN A 29 -21.42 -15.25 19.34
N ASP A 30 -22.71 -15.44 19.04
CA ASP A 30 -23.16 -16.10 17.81
C ASP A 30 -22.72 -15.32 16.57
N ALA A 31 -22.82 -13.99 16.60
CA ALA A 31 -22.33 -13.12 15.53
C ALA A 31 -20.80 -13.17 15.39
N SER A 32 -20.07 -13.26 16.50
CA SER A 32 -18.61 -13.47 16.52
C SER A 32 -18.22 -14.78 15.83
N HIS A 33 -18.93 -15.87 16.13
CA HIS A 33 -18.74 -17.16 15.46
C HIS A 33 -19.10 -17.09 13.98
N GLY A 34 -20.18 -16.39 13.61
CA GLY A 34 -20.56 -16.16 12.21
C GLY A 34 -19.47 -15.42 11.42
N ALA A 35 -18.90 -14.36 12.01
CA ALA A 35 -17.75 -13.65 11.43
C ALA A 35 -16.49 -14.54 11.38
N GLY A 36 -16.29 -15.43 12.35
CA GLY A 36 -15.22 -16.43 12.32
C GLY A 36 -15.35 -17.41 11.15
N LYS A 37 -16.56 -17.91 10.88
CA LYS A 37 -16.82 -18.76 9.70
C LYS A 37 -16.61 -18.00 8.38
N LEU A 38 -16.96 -16.71 8.35
CA LEU A 38 -16.68 -15.88 7.18
C LEU A 38 -15.16 -15.76 6.95
N HIS A 39 -14.38 -15.53 8.01
CA HIS A 39 -12.91 -15.50 7.97
C HIS A 39 -12.32 -16.83 7.45
N GLU A 40 -12.81 -17.97 7.94
CA GLU A 40 -12.38 -19.28 7.44
C GLU A 40 -12.68 -19.45 5.93
N GLY A 41 -13.92 -19.13 5.53
CA GLY A 41 -14.33 -19.22 4.13
C GLY A 41 -13.56 -18.27 3.20
N THR A 42 -13.19 -17.07 3.67
CA THR A 42 -12.35 -16.14 2.90
C THR A 42 -10.91 -16.62 2.80
N THR A 43 -10.39 -17.26 3.85
CA THR A 43 -9.08 -17.91 3.79
C THR A 43 -9.06 -19.04 2.76
N ASP A 44 -10.10 -19.88 2.70
CA ASP A 44 -10.22 -20.93 1.68
C ASP A 44 -10.34 -20.36 0.27
N ALA A 45 -11.17 -19.33 0.08
CA ALA A 45 -11.30 -18.64 -1.19
C ALA A 45 -9.97 -18.01 -1.64
N ARG A 46 -9.19 -17.45 -0.71
CA ARG A 46 -7.86 -16.89 -0.98
C ARG A 46 -6.88 -17.97 -1.43
N ASN A 47 -6.91 -19.14 -0.79
CA ASN A 47 -6.09 -20.27 -1.21
C ASN A 47 -6.46 -20.73 -2.63
N GLY A 48 -7.76 -20.80 -2.96
CA GLY A 48 -8.23 -21.09 -4.31
C GLY A 48 -7.81 -20.04 -5.35
N ALA A 49 -7.85 -18.76 -4.98
CA ALA A 49 -7.38 -17.66 -5.84
C ALA A 49 -5.86 -17.76 -6.11
N ASN A 50 -5.05 -18.12 -5.10
CA ASN A 50 -3.62 -18.36 -5.29
C ASN A 50 -3.35 -19.55 -6.22
N GLN A 51 -4.09 -20.65 -6.08
CA GLN A 51 -3.97 -21.80 -7.00
C GLN A 51 -4.36 -21.42 -8.44
N LEU A 52 -5.37 -20.57 -8.60
CA LEU A 52 -5.75 -20.03 -9.90
C LEU A 52 -4.64 -19.14 -10.48
N ALA A 53 -4.03 -18.27 -9.66
CA ALA A 53 -2.88 -17.44 -10.06
C ALA A 53 -1.71 -18.30 -10.55
N ASP A 54 -1.35 -19.36 -9.81
CA ASP A 54 -0.31 -20.32 -10.22
C ASP A 54 -0.65 -20.98 -11.56
N GLY A 55 -1.92 -21.35 -11.76
CA GLY A 55 -2.42 -21.91 -13.02
C GLY A 55 -2.28 -20.93 -14.20
N ILE A 56 -2.56 -19.64 -13.96
CA ILE A 56 -2.43 -18.58 -14.96
C ILE A 56 -0.96 -18.31 -15.28
N HIS A 57 -0.08 -18.31 -14.29
CA HIS A 57 1.37 -18.19 -14.53
C HIS A 57 1.88 -19.33 -15.41
N ARG A 58 1.47 -20.59 -15.12
CA ARG A 58 1.82 -21.74 -15.97
C ARG A 58 1.27 -21.62 -17.39
N LEU A 59 0.05 -21.08 -17.55
CA LEU A 59 -0.53 -20.80 -18.86
C LEU A 59 0.26 -19.71 -19.61
N SER A 60 0.68 -18.66 -18.91
CA SER A 60 1.50 -17.57 -19.46
C SER A 60 2.87 -18.07 -19.92
N ASP A 61 3.55 -18.89 -19.11
CA ASP A 61 4.81 -19.53 -19.47
C ASP A 61 4.65 -20.46 -20.68
N GLY A 62 3.59 -21.26 -20.69
CA GLY A 62 3.25 -22.14 -21.82
C GLY A 62 2.99 -21.35 -23.10
N THR A 63 2.25 -20.24 -23.00
CA THR A 63 1.95 -19.36 -24.13
C THR A 63 3.21 -18.67 -24.65
N SER A 64 4.10 -18.24 -23.76
CA SER A 64 5.40 -17.66 -24.13
C SER A 64 6.28 -18.65 -24.89
N LYS A 65 6.34 -19.91 -24.44
CA LYS A 65 7.07 -20.98 -25.15
C LYS A 65 6.46 -21.26 -26.53
N VAL A 66 5.14 -21.29 -26.64
CA VAL A 66 4.45 -21.44 -27.93
C VAL A 66 4.77 -20.25 -28.83
N LYS A 67 4.78 -19.03 -28.31
CA LYS A 67 5.14 -17.83 -29.06
C LYS A 67 6.58 -17.90 -29.58
N GLU A 68 7.54 -18.26 -28.75
CA GLU A 68 8.94 -18.42 -29.17
C GLU A 68 9.09 -19.51 -30.25
N GLY A 69 8.41 -20.65 -30.08
CA GLY A 69 8.38 -21.71 -31.09
C GLY A 69 7.76 -21.25 -32.41
N SER A 70 6.68 -20.48 -32.32
CA SER A 70 6.01 -19.86 -33.46
C SER A 70 6.92 -18.86 -34.18
N ASP A 71 7.60 -17.97 -33.46
CA ASP A 71 8.50 -16.98 -34.09
C ASP A 71 9.66 -17.67 -34.84
N LYS A 72 10.20 -18.77 -34.29
CA LYS A 72 11.20 -19.61 -34.99
C LYS A 72 10.63 -20.28 -36.24
N LEU A 73 9.40 -20.78 -36.17
CA LEU A 73 8.73 -21.41 -37.30
C LEU A 73 8.42 -20.41 -38.42
N ALA A 74 7.98 -19.19 -38.07
CA ALA A 74 7.74 -18.08 -38.99
C ALA A 74 8.99 -17.74 -39.81
N SER A 75 10.14 -17.72 -39.14
CA SER A 75 11.44 -17.45 -39.77
C SER A 75 11.77 -18.52 -40.83
N SER A 76 11.56 -19.79 -40.48
CA SER A 76 11.80 -20.93 -41.37
C SER A 76 10.78 -21.01 -42.50
N GLN A 77 9.56 -20.54 -42.27
CA GLN A 77 8.48 -20.51 -43.23
C GLN A 77 8.73 -19.56 -44.39
N SER A 78 9.29 -18.39 -44.13
CA SER A 78 9.70 -17.47 -45.20
C SER A 78 10.71 -18.15 -46.12
N ALA A 79 11.76 -18.77 -45.55
CA ALA A 79 12.78 -19.47 -46.32
C ALA A 79 12.22 -20.64 -47.13
N LEU A 80 11.26 -21.40 -46.57
CA LEU A 80 10.58 -22.49 -47.28
C LEU A 80 9.72 -21.97 -48.43
N THR A 81 9.02 -20.85 -48.23
CA THR A 81 8.19 -20.20 -49.26
C THR A 81 9.07 -19.69 -50.40
N ASP A 82 10.19 -19.03 -50.08
CA ASP A 82 11.16 -18.56 -51.07
C ASP A 82 11.79 -19.72 -51.84
N GLY A 83 12.16 -20.79 -51.14
CA GLY A 83 12.69 -22.00 -51.76
C GLY A 83 11.69 -22.69 -52.69
N ALA A 84 10.42 -22.77 -52.29
CA ALA A 84 9.36 -23.35 -53.12
C ALA A 84 9.06 -22.48 -54.36
N ASN A 85 9.07 -21.15 -54.20
CA ASN A 85 8.95 -20.21 -55.32
C ASN A 85 10.14 -20.33 -56.29
N GLY A 86 11.37 -20.44 -55.76
CA GLY A 86 12.57 -20.65 -56.56
C GLY A 86 12.53 -21.99 -57.32
N LEU A 87 12.09 -23.06 -56.68
CA LEU A 87 11.88 -24.36 -57.32
C LEU A 87 10.83 -24.28 -58.44
N SER A 88 9.71 -23.60 -58.20
CA SER A 88 8.66 -23.37 -59.19
C SER A 88 9.16 -22.61 -60.43
N GLN A 89 9.92 -21.54 -60.21
CA GLN A 89 10.55 -20.76 -61.28
C GLN A 89 11.55 -21.61 -62.07
N GLY A 90 12.46 -22.32 -61.38
CA GLY A 90 13.46 -23.18 -62.01
C GLY A 90 12.83 -24.32 -62.81
N ALA A 91 11.77 -24.94 -62.29
CA ALA A 91 11.03 -25.98 -63.00
C ALA A 91 10.32 -25.44 -64.25
N THR A 92 9.76 -24.23 -64.17
CA THR A 92 9.16 -23.54 -65.32
C THR A 92 10.20 -23.25 -66.39
N SER A 93 11.37 -22.71 -66.01
CA SER A 93 12.48 -22.47 -66.94
C SER A 93 12.99 -23.75 -67.59
N LEU A 94 13.10 -24.84 -66.82
CA LEU A 94 13.47 -26.15 -67.35
C LEU A 94 12.44 -26.65 -68.35
N HIS A 95 11.15 -26.52 -68.05
CA HIS A 95 10.08 -26.90 -68.97
C HIS A 95 10.13 -26.10 -70.28
N SER A 96 10.28 -24.77 -70.21
CA SER A 96 10.43 -23.93 -71.40
C SER A 96 11.67 -24.27 -72.22
N GLY A 97 12.80 -24.54 -71.58
CA GLY A 97 14.02 -25.01 -72.26
C GLY A 97 13.82 -26.36 -72.97
N MET A 98 13.02 -27.24 -72.36
CA MET A 98 12.66 -28.54 -72.92
C MET A 98 11.73 -28.36 -74.13
N GLU A 99 10.75 -27.45 -74.09
CA GLU A 99 9.93 -27.09 -75.26
C GLU A 99 10.77 -26.55 -76.43
N LEU A 100 11.76 -25.69 -76.14
CA LEU A 100 12.69 -25.19 -77.16
C LEU A 100 13.51 -26.33 -77.79
N LEU A 101 13.96 -27.29 -76.98
CA LEU A 101 14.70 -28.45 -77.46
C LEU A 101 13.81 -29.35 -78.33
N THR A 102 12.54 -29.57 -77.95
CA THR A 102 11.54 -30.26 -78.77
C THR A 102 11.31 -29.55 -80.10
N GLN A 103 11.27 -28.21 -80.10
CA GLN A 103 11.12 -27.46 -81.34
C GLN A 103 12.37 -27.56 -82.24
N GLY A 104 13.57 -27.55 -81.66
CA GLY A 104 14.82 -27.77 -82.38
C GLY A 104 14.93 -29.18 -82.98
N GLU A 105 14.48 -30.20 -82.25
CA GLU A 105 14.42 -31.59 -82.74
C GLU A 105 13.50 -31.74 -83.96
N LYS A 106 12.31 -31.12 -83.96
CA LYS A 106 11.43 -31.10 -85.14
C LYS A 106 12.08 -30.47 -86.37
N THR A 107 12.84 -29.39 -86.18
CA THR A 107 13.61 -28.75 -87.27
C THR A 107 14.70 -29.70 -87.79
N LEU A 108 15.41 -30.38 -86.89
CA LEU A 108 16.42 -31.38 -87.27
C LEU A 108 15.80 -32.57 -88.01
N GLN A 109 14.67 -33.09 -87.54
CA GLN A 109 13.90 -34.15 -88.18
C GLN A 109 13.50 -33.76 -89.60
N SER A 110 13.00 -32.53 -89.80
CA SER A 110 12.65 -32.01 -91.12
C SER A 110 13.88 -31.98 -92.06
N GLY A 111 15.02 -31.47 -91.58
CA GLY A 111 16.25 -31.41 -92.38
C GLY A 111 16.84 -32.78 -92.71
N VAL A 112 16.73 -33.75 -91.81
CA VAL A 112 17.15 -35.14 -92.09
C VAL A 112 16.21 -35.81 -93.10
N SER A 113 14.91 -35.54 -93.05
CA SER A 113 13.95 -36.05 -94.04
C SER A 113 14.23 -35.48 -95.44
N GLU A 114 14.53 -34.18 -95.53
CA GLU A 114 14.91 -33.53 -96.80
C GLU A 114 16.23 -34.10 -97.36
N LEU A 115 17.22 -34.31 -96.49
CA LEU A 115 18.50 -34.91 -96.87
C LEU A 115 18.36 -36.37 -97.32
N SER A 116 17.49 -37.14 -96.65
CA SER A 116 17.15 -38.53 -97.01
C SER A 116 16.48 -38.58 -98.40
N ALA A 117 15.53 -37.68 -98.66
CA ALA A 117 14.90 -37.55 -99.98
C ALA A 117 15.93 -37.26 -101.09
N GLY A 118 16.80 -36.27 -100.89
CA GLY A 118 17.85 -35.93 -101.87
C GLY A 118 18.86 -37.05 -102.09
N THR A 119 19.18 -37.83 -101.04
CA THR A 119 20.10 -38.97 -101.17
C THR A 119 19.45 -40.14 -101.91
N ASN A 120 18.16 -40.39 -101.69
CA ASN A 120 17.39 -41.37 -102.47
C ASN A 120 17.30 -40.96 -103.94
N GLU A 121 17.11 -39.68 -104.24
CA GLU A 121 17.19 -39.16 -105.62
C GLU A 121 18.59 -39.39 -106.23
N TRP A 122 19.66 -39.16 -105.48
CA TRP A 122 21.02 -39.42 -105.93
C TRP A 122 21.29 -40.91 -106.18
N VAL A 123 20.83 -41.81 -105.29
CA VAL A 123 20.91 -43.27 -105.49
C VAL A 123 20.19 -43.67 -106.77
N ASN A 124 18.94 -43.22 -106.95
CA ASN A 124 18.15 -43.50 -108.15
C ASN A 124 18.81 -42.99 -109.43
N GLY A 125 19.39 -41.78 -109.39
CA GLY A 125 20.14 -41.20 -110.51
C GLY A 125 21.42 -41.99 -110.82
N SER A 126 22.13 -42.42 -109.78
CA SER A 126 23.35 -43.23 -109.87
C SER A 126 23.08 -44.62 -110.46
N GLU A 127 21.96 -45.25 -110.09
CA GLU A 127 21.51 -46.52 -110.67
C GLU A 127 21.18 -46.37 -112.16
N LYS A 128 20.42 -45.34 -112.54
CA LYS A 128 20.12 -45.05 -113.96
C LYS A 128 21.40 -44.80 -114.77
N LEU A 129 22.37 -44.08 -114.21
CA LEU A 129 23.65 -43.86 -114.86
C LEU A 129 24.46 -45.16 -114.98
N ALA A 130 24.46 -46.01 -113.96
CA ALA A 130 25.09 -47.33 -114.01
C ALA A 130 24.46 -48.21 -115.10
N GLU A 131 23.13 -48.24 -115.23
CA GLU A 131 22.43 -48.94 -116.31
C GLU A 131 22.83 -48.41 -117.69
N GLY A 132 22.92 -47.09 -117.85
CA GLY A 132 23.38 -46.46 -119.09
C GLY A 132 24.84 -46.82 -119.42
N GLN A 133 25.70 -46.88 -118.40
CA GLN A 133 27.10 -47.22 -118.54
C GLN A 133 27.30 -48.69 -118.93
N VAL A 134 26.50 -49.61 -118.38
CA VAL A 134 26.48 -51.03 -118.80
C VAL A 134 26.07 -51.15 -120.27
N LYS A 135 25.08 -50.38 -120.72
CA LYS A 135 24.68 -50.36 -122.14
C LYS A 135 25.81 -49.83 -123.03
N ALA A 136 26.50 -48.76 -122.62
CA ALA A 136 27.63 -48.20 -123.37
C ALA A 136 28.83 -49.16 -123.42
N ASP A 137 29.12 -49.86 -122.31
CA ASP A 137 30.16 -50.87 -122.21
C ASP A 137 29.88 -52.05 -123.15
N ASN A 138 28.66 -52.59 -123.11
CA ASN A 138 28.21 -53.65 -124.03
C ASN A 138 28.29 -53.21 -125.51
N ALA A 139 27.96 -51.95 -125.81
CA ALA A 139 28.06 -51.41 -127.17
C ALA A 139 29.52 -51.27 -127.63
N ALA A 140 30.42 -50.80 -126.76
CA ALA A 140 31.85 -50.69 -127.06
C ALA A 140 32.49 -52.07 -127.27
N ASP A 141 32.14 -53.05 -126.44
CA ASP A 141 32.58 -54.45 -126.60
C ASP A 141 32.04 -55.09 -127.89
N SER A 142 30.79 -54.82 -128.25
CA SER A 142 30.20 -55.30 -129.50
C SER A 142 30.92 -54.73 -130.73
N VAL A 143 31.23 -53.42 -130.75
CA VAL A 143 32.01 -52.79 -131.83
C VAL A 143 33.41 -53.40 -131.91
N LYS A 144 34.07 -53.62 -130.77
CA LYS A 144 35.38 -54.27 -130.72
C LYS A 144 35.31 -55.69 -131.32
N GLN A 145 34.33 -56.51 -130.91
CA GLN A 145 34.15 -57.87 -131.44
C GLN A 145 33.91 -57.87 -132.95
N GLN A 146 33.04 -56.98 -133.45
CA GLN A 146 32.76 -56.85 -134.88
C GLN A 146 34.02 -56.45 -135.67
N LEU A 147 34.85 -55.55 -135.14
CA LEU A 147 36.13 -55.18 -135.76
C LEU A 147 37.12 -56.35 -135.76
N GLU A 148 37.23 -57.11 -134.67
CA GLU A 148 38.08 -58.31 -134.59
C GLU A 148 37.64 -59.39 -135.60
N GLU A 149 36.34 -59.57 -135.79
CA GLU A 149 35.76 -60.50 -136.76
C GLU A 149 35.93 -60.02 -138.21
N TYR A 150 35.86 -58.71 -138.45
CA TYR A 150 36.17 -58.11 -139.75
C TYR A 150 37.64 -58.34 -140.15
N VAL A 151 38.59 -58.16 -139.22
CA VAL A 151 40.01 -58.45 -139.46
C VAL A 151 40.24 -59.92 -139.80
N LYS A 152 39.53 -60.85 -139.12
CA LYS A 152 39.64 -62.29 -139.41
C LYS A 152 39.16 -62.64 -140.82
N SER A 153 38.10 -61.98 -141.30
CA SER A 153 37.54 -62.22 -142.64
C SER A 153 38.28 -61.49 -143.76
N HIS A 154 39.01 -60.41 -143.45
CA HIS A 154 39.77 -59.60 -144.42
C HIS A 154 41.20 -59.34 -143.91
N PRO A 155 42.15 -60.28 -144.11
CA PRO A 155 43.52 -60.15 -143.57
C PRO A 155 44.32 -58.97 -144.14
N GLU A 156 43.93 -58.48 -145.32
CA GLU A 156 44.60 -57.41 -146.06
C GLU A 156 44.49 -56.03 -145.39
N VAL A 157 43.43 -55.76 -144.60
CA VAL A 157 43.31 -54.51 -143.82
C VAL A 157 44.24 -54.47 -142.60
N GLN A 158 44.89 -55.58 -142.24
CA GLN A 158 45.78 -55.65 -141.09
C GLN A 158 47.07 -54.83 -141.28
N GLN A 159 47.44 -54.52 -142.53
CA GLN A 159 48.58 -53.67 -142.87
C GLN A 159 48.23 -52.18 -143.06
N ASP A 160 46.95 -51.79 -143.00
CA ASP A 160 46.53 -50.38 -143.12
C ASP A 160 46.75 -49.62 -141.79
N PRO A 161 47.63 -48.59 -141.76
CA PRO A 161 47.87 -47.79 -140.56
C PRO A 161 46.62 -47.07 -140.03
N ALA A 162 45.69 -46.66 -140.92
CA ALA A 162 44.45 -46.00 -140.51
C ALA A 162 43.51 -46.98 -139.81
N PHE A 163 43.43 -48.22 -140.30
CA PHE A 163 42.60 -49.26 -139.70
C PHE A 163 43.14 -49.72 -138.34
N GLN A 164 44.46 -49.86 -138.19
CA GLN A 164 45.07 -50.14 -136.88
C GLN A 164 44.75 -49.06 -135.84
N LYS A 165 44.69 -47.79 -136.24
CA LYS A 165 44.30 -46.69 -135.37
C LYS A 165 42.84 -46.81 -134.91
N ILE A 166 41.93 -47.29 -135.77
CA ILE A 166 40.52 -47.55 -135.41
C ILE A 166 40.43 -48.67 -134.37
N ILE A 167 41.15 -49.78 -134.56
CA ILE A 167 41.20 -50.89 -133.58
C ILE A 167 41.76 -50.40 -132.24
N ALA A 168 42.87 -49.67 -132.25
CA ALA A 168 43.47 -49.13 -131.02
C ALA A 168 42.49 -48.19 -130.29
N THR A 169 41.75 -47.36 -131.04
CA THR A 169 40.73 -46.47 -130.49
C THR A 169 39.54 -47.24 -129.93
N SER A 170 39.06 -48.28 -130.62
CA SER A 170 37.97 -49.15 -130.13
C SER A 170 38.37 -49.91 -128.86
N ASN A 171 39.58 -50.46 -128.81
CA ASN A 171 40.13 -51.09 -127.59
C ASN A 171 40.28 -50.09 -126.44
N GLY A 172 40.75 -48.87 -126.74
CA GLY A 172 40.82 -47.78 -125.77
C GLY A 172 39.44 -47.38 -125.23
N LEU A 173 38.43 -47.30 -126.11
CA LEU A 173 37.05 -47.01 -125.74
C LEU A 173 36.46 -48.10 -124.85
N ALA A 174 36.58 -49.37 -125.22
CA ALA A 174 36.09 -50.50 -124.42
C ALA A 174 36.76 -50.55 -123.02
N LYS A 175 38.07 -50.30 -122.94
CA LYS A 175 38.77 -50.20 -121.66
C LYS A 175 38.28 -49.02 -120.82
N ALA A 176 38.04 -47.87 -121.45
CA ALA A 176 37.54 -46.68 -120.78
C ALA A 176 36.10 -46.86 -120.27
N THR A 177 35.20 -47.44 -121.08
CA THR A 177 33.83 -47.75 -120.65
C THR A 177 33.79 -48.74 -119.51
N ASN A 178 34.65 -49.76 -119.53
CA ASN A 178 34.73 -50.75 -118.46
C ASN A 178 35.24 -50.14 -117.15
N THR A 179 36.29 -49.31 -117.23
CA THR A 179 36.81 -48.57 -116.07
C THR A 179 35.76 -47.62 -115.48
N LEU A 180 35.02 -46.91 -116.35
CA LEU A 180 33.94 -46.02 -115.94
C LEU A 180 32.76 -46.80 -115.34
N ASN A 181 32.42 -47.97 -115.89
CA ASN A 181 31.40 -48.89 -115.34
C ASN A 181 31.75 -49.33 -113.91
N ASN A 182 32.98 -49.81 -113.70
CA ASN A 182 33.45 -50.22 -112.37
C ASN A 182 33.43 -49.05 -111.36
N SER A 183 33.87 -47.87 -111.79
CA SER A 183 33.85 -46.66 -110.94
C SER A 183 32.43 -46.22 -110.60
N GLN A 184 31.51 -46.30 -111.57
CA GLN A 184 30.10 -45.98 -111.37
C GLN A 184 29.44 -46.97 -110.41
N GLN A 185 29.72 -48.27 -110.52
CA GLN A 185 29.23 -49.27 -109.56
C GLN A 185 29.70 -49.00 -108.13
N GLN A 186 30.96 -48.60 -107.94
CA GLN A 186 31.47 -48.19 -106.63
C GLN A 186 30.74 -46.95 -106.10
N LEU A 187 30.47 -45.97 -106.97
CA LEU A 187 29.74 -44.76 -106.60
C LEU A 187 28.29 -45.06 -106.21
N THR A 188 27.60 -45.96 -106.94
CA THR A 188 26.26 -46.44 -106.58
C THR A 188 26.25 -47.18 -105.25
N GLN A 189 27.25 -48.03 -104.97
CA GLN A 189 27.37 -48.70 -103.67
C GLN A 189 27.64 -47.70 -102.54
N GLY A 190 28.49 -46.69 -102.77
CA GLY A 190 28.74 -45.61 -101.82
C GLY A 190 27.47 -44.80 -101.52
N ALA A 191 26.69 -44.49 -102.55
CA ALA A 191 25.41 -43.80 -102.41
C ALA A 191 24.40 -44.61 -101.58
N LYS A 192 24.29 -45.93 -101.83
CA LYS A 192 23.43 -46.82 -101.04
C LYS A 192 23.83 -46.87 -99.57
N LYS A 193 25.13 -46.99 -99.27
CA LYS A 193 25.64 -46.95 -97.88
C LYS A 193 25.33 -45.62 -97.19
N LEU A 194 25.38 -44.50 -97.92
CA LEU A 194 25.01 -43.19 -97.38
C LEU A 194 23.51 -43.14 -97.06
N ALA A 195 22.66 -43.62 -97.96
CA ALA A 195 21.21 -43.71 -97.75
C ALA A 195 20.86 -44.59 -96.55
N ASP A 196 21.48 -45.77 -96.42
CA ASP A 196 21.32 -46.66 -95.27
C ASP A 196 21.75 -45.97 -93.96
N GLY A 197 22.85 -45.21 -94.00
CA GLY A 197 23.35 -44.43 -92.87
C GLY A 197 22.38 -43.34 -92.44
N GLN A 198 21.77 -42.63 -93.39
CA GLN A 198 20.75 -41.63 -93.12
C GLN A 198 19.46 -42.22 -92.55
N HIS A 199 19.00 -43.37 -93.06
CA HIS A 199 17.84 -44.04 -92.48
C HIS A 199 18.05 -44.38 -91.00
N LYS A 200 19.25 -44.82 -90.61
CA LYS A 200 19.58 -45.04 -89.19
C LYS A 200 19.58 -43.75 -88.37
N ILE A 201 20.04 -42.63 -88.94
CA ILE A 201 19.98 -41.32 -88.28
C ILE A 201 18.53 -40.87 -88.11
N GLU A 202 17.68 -41.08 -89.12
CA GLU A 202 16.25 -40.78 -89.09
C GLU A 202 15.52 -41.58 -87.99
N GLU A 203 15.77 -42.90 -87.90
CA GLU A 203 15.25 -43.73 -86.80
C GLU A 203 15.72 -43.25 -85.42
N GLY A 204 17.00 -42.88 -85.31
CA GLY A 204 17.60 -42.35 -84.09
C GLY A 204 16.97 -41.03 -83.65
N ILE A 205 16.76 -40.10 -84.59
CA ILE A 205 16.09 -38.82 -84.33
C ILE A 205 14.63 -39.03 -83.93
N ASN A 206 13.90 -39.92 -84.61
CA ASN A 206 12.53 -40.25 -84.24
C ASN A 206 12.45 -40.79 -82.80
N THR A 207 13.36 -41.69 -82.43
CA THR A 207 13.44 -42.24 -81.06
C THR A 207 13.79 -41.14 -80.05
N PHE A 208 14.76 -40.28 -80.39
CA PHE A 208 15.14 -39.14 -79.57
C PHE A 208 13.95 -38.21 -79.36
N GLY A 209 13.22 -37.82 -80.41
CA GLY A 209 12.02 -36.99 -80.33
C GLY A 209 10.91 -37.56 -79.44
N VAL A 210 10.66 -38.88 -79.50
CA VAL A 210 9.72 -39.54 -78.58
C VAL A 210 10.16 -39.38 -77.12
N LYS A 211 11.44 -39.68 -76.81
CA LYS A 211 11.98 -39.52 -75.45
C LYS A 211 12.05 -38.07 -74.99
N LEU A 212 12.27 -37.16 -75.92
CA LEU A 212 12.24 -35.74 -75.69
C LEU A 212 10.86 -35.27 -75.28
N ASN A 213 9.81 -35.72 -75.98
CA ASN A 213 8.42 -35.40 -75.63
C ASN A 213 8.02 -36.00 -74.26
N GLU A 214 8.45 -37.23 -73.94
CA GLU A 214 8.26 -37.81 -72.61
C GLU A 214 8.93 -36.94 -71.52
N ALA A 215 10.16 -36.48 -71.77
CA ALA A 215 10.88 -35.59 -70.86
C ALA A 215 10.18 -34.23 -70.71
N THR A 216 9.71 -33.62 -71.80
CA THR A 216 8.94 -32.36 -71.78
C THR A 216 7.65 -32.49 -70.96
N ALA A 217 6.94 -33.61 -71.10
CA ALA A 217 5.76 -33.89 -70.28
C ALA A 217 6.13 -34.09 -68.79
N GLY A 218 7.27 -34.71 -68.51
CA GLY A 218 7.82 -34.85 -67.16
C GLY A 218 8.17 -33.50 -66.52
N THR A 219 8.87 -32.63 -67.24
CA THR A 219 9.22 -31.29 -66.74
C THR A 219 8.00 -30.42 -66.51
N LYS A 220 6.94 -30.57 -67.33
CA LYS A 220 5.64 -29.93 -67.08
C LYS A 220 5.04 -30.33 -65.74
N LYS A 221 4.98 -31.65 -65.47
CA LYS A 221 4.47 -32.16 -64.18
C LYS A 221 5.29 -31.65 -63.00
N ILE A 222 6.61 -31.54 -63.14
CA ILE A 222 7.48 -30.98 -62.10
C ILE A 222 7.15 -29.50 -61.87
N ALA A 223 6.98 -28.71 -62.95
CA ALA A 223 6.60 -27.30 -62.86
C ALA A 223 5.24 -27.12 -62.16
N ASP A 224 4.22 -27.88 -62.58
CA ASP A 224 2.88 -27.84 -61.98
C ASP A 224 2.93 -28.21 -60.49
N ASN A 225 3.66 -29.26 -60.12
CA ASN A 225 3.79 -29.70 -58.72
C ASN A 225 4.59 -28.71 -57.87
N ALA A 226 5.64 -28.09 -58.43
CA ALA A 226 6.41 -27.07 -57.74
C ALA A 226 5.56 -25.80 -57.51
N ALA A 227 4.72 -25.42 -58.47
CA ALA A 227 3.75 -24.34 -58.30
C ALA A 227 2.70 -24.67 -57.21
N ASN A 228 2.21 -25.92 -57.18
CA ASN A 228 1.30 -26.38 -56.13
C ASN A 228 1.96 -26.37 -54.74
N LEU A 229 3.23 -26.79 -54.65
CA LEU A 229 4.01 -26.74 -53.41
C LEU A 229 4.17 -25.30 -52.92
N ALA A 230 4.56 -24.38 -53.80
CA ALA A 230 4.66 -22.96 -53.50
C ALA A 230 3.33 -22.38 -53.00
N SER A 231 2.23 -22.68 -53.68
CA SER A 231 0.88 -22.28 -53.23
C SER A 231 0.52 -22.87 -51.86
N GLY A 232 0.91 -24.12 -51.60
CA GLY A 232 0.74 -24.77 -50.30
C GLY A 232 1.47 -24.04 -49.17
N PHE A 233 2.73 -23.64 -49.39
CA PHE A 233 3.48 -22.84 -48.43
C PHE A 233 2.88 -21.45 -48.20
N THR A 234 2.34 -20.81 -49.23
CA THR A 234 1.60 -19.54 -49.08
C THR A 234 0.34 -19.71 -48.22
N LYS A 235 -0.45 -20.77 -48.43
CA LYS A 235 -1.64 -21.06 -47.61
C LYS A 235 -1.28 -21.39 -46.16
N TRP A 236 -0.21 -22.17 -45.98
CA TRP A 236 0.35 -22.41 -44.66
C TRP A 236 0.82 -21.09 -44.02
N GLY A 237 1.36 -20.16 -44.81
CA GLY A 237 1.64 -18.75 -44.47
C GLY A 237 0.49 -18.11 -43.72
N THR A 238 -0.64 -18.02 -44.41
CA THR A 238 -1.86 -17.39 -43.89
C THR A 238 -2.36 -18.09 -42.63
N GLY A 239 -2.43 -19.43 -42.62
CA GLY A 239 -2.90 -20.17 -41.44
C GLY A 239 -1.97 -20.02 -40.23
N PHE A 240 -0.67 -19.92 -40.47
CA PHE A 240 0.32 -19.70 -39.43
C PHE A 240 0.23 -18.28 -38.82
N THR A 241 -0.03 -17.25 -39.64
CA THR A 241 -0.34 -15.89 -39.13
C THR A 241 -1.54 -15.91 -38.19
N SER A 242 -2.62 -16.61 -38.55
CA SER A 242 -3.80 -16.74 -37.67
C SER A 242 -3.49 -17.47 -36.37
N LEU A 243 -2.60 -18.47 -36.39
CA LEU A 243 -2.12 -19.12 -35.16
C LEU A 243 -1.36 -18.13 -34.28
N GLN A 244 -0.46 -17.31 -34.85
CA GLN A 244 0.31 -16.32 -34.11
C GLN A 244 -0.60 -15.25 -33.49
N GLU A 245 -1.62 -14.80 -34.21
CA GLU A 245 -2.66 -13.91 -33.69
C GLU A 245 -3.41 -14.55 -32.50
N GLY A 246 -3.83 -15.82 -32.62
CA GLY A 246 -4.50 -16.54 -31.54
C GLY A 246 -3.61 -16.72 -30.30
N VAL A 247 -2.31 -16.98 -30.48
CA VAL A 247 -1.33 -17.06 -29.39
C VAL A 247 -1.16 -15.70 -28.70
N ASN A 248 -1.10 -14.61 -29.47
CA ASN A 248 -1.01 -13.25 -28.91
C ASN A 248 -2.29 -12.85 -28.15
N GLN A 249 -3.45 -13.27 -28.64
CA GLN A 249 -4.73 -13.09 -27.93
C GLN A 249 -4.77 -13.89 -26.63
N LEU A 250 -4.33 -15.15 -26.64
CA LEU A 250 -4.23 -15.98 -25.44
C LEU A 250 -3.28 -15.37 -24.41
N ALA A 251 -2.13 -14.83 -24.85
CA ALA A 251 -1.19 -14.16 -23.97
C ALA A 251 -1.82 -12.92 -23.32
N SER A 252 -2.46 -12.06 -24.11
CA SER A 252 -3.17 -10.86 -23.62
C SER A 252 -4.28 -11.24 -22.65
N GLY A 253 -5.14 -12.20 -22.99
CA GLY A 253 -6.20 -12.69 -22.10
C GLY A 253 -5.64 -13.30 -20.81
N GLY A 254 -4.50 -14.00 -20.88
CA GLY A 254 -3.78 -14.48 -19.70
C GLY A 254 -3.32 -13.35 -18.78
N THR A 255 -2.81 -12.24 -19.33
CA THR A 255 -2.42 -11.07 -18.52
C THR A 255 -3.60 -10.37 -17.87
N GLU A 256 -4.72 -10.25 -18.58
CA GLU A 256 -5.96 -9.66 -18.04
C GLU A 256 -6.54 -10.53 -16.91
N LEU A 257 -6.56 -11.85 -17.12
CA LEU A 257 -7.01 -12.79 -16.11
C LEU A 257 -6.09 -12.76 -14.88
N ASN A 258 -4.77 -12.66 -15.06
CA ASN A 258 -3.83 -12.51 -13.95
C ASN A 258 -4.14 -11.25 -13.12
N HIS A 259 -4.36 -10.12 -13.78
CA HIS A 259 -4.73 -8.87 -13.10
C HIS A 259 -6.05 -9.00 -12.32
N GLY A 260 -7.06 -9.66 -12.90
CA GLY A 260 -8.32 -9.94 -12.22
C GLY A 260 -8.15 -10.82 -10.98
N VAL A 261 -7.27 -11.82 -11.03
CA VAL A 261 -6.97 -12.67 -9.89
C VAL A 261 -6.17 -11.94 -8.80
N ASP A 262 -5.25 -11.04 -9.17
CA ASP A 262 -4.58 -10.16 -8.20
C ASP A 262 -5.58 -9.26 -7.47
N GLN A 263 -6.53 -8.68 -8.20
CA GLN A 263 -7.60 -7.87 -7.60
C GLN A 263 -8.50 -8.69 -6.67
N LEU A 264 -8.90 -9.90 -7.10
CA LEU A 264 -9.70 -10.82 -6.29
C LEU A 264 -8.96 -11.20 -5.00
N THR A 265 -7.69 -11.57 -5.10
CA THR A 265 -6.84 -11.95 -3.96
C THR A 265 -6.72 -10.79 -2.97
N ASN A 266 -6.46 -9.58 -3.46
CA ASN A 266 -6.39 -8.39 -2.61
C ASN A 266 -7.74 -8.05 -1.94
N GLY A 267 -8.86 -8.24 -2.66
CA GLY A 267 -10.20 -8.10 -2.10
C GLY A 267 -10.49 -9.12 -0.99
N LEU A 268 -10.09 -10.37 -1.20
CA LEU A 268 -10.22 -11.44 -0.22
C LEU A 268 -9.36 -11.19 1.03
N VAL A 269 -8.15 -10.65 0.90
CA VAL A 269 -7.33 -10.23 2.06
C VAL A 269 -8.06 -9.19 2.91
N LYS A 270 -8.64 -8.16 2.29
CA LYS A 270 -9.40 -7.13 3.03
C LYS A 270 -10.63 -7.69 3.73
N LEU A 271 -11.36 -8.59 3.05
CA LEU A 271 -12.55 -9.23 3.63
C LEU A 271 -12.17 -10.17 4.79
N ASP A 272 -11.08 -10.90 4.64
CA ASP A 272 -10.51 -11.79 5.65
C ASP A 272 -10.10 -11.02 6.92
N ASP A 273 -9.33 -9.94 6.76
CA ASP A 273 -8.91 -9.06 7.85
C ASP A 273 -10.12 -8.44 8.57
N GLY A 274 -11.11 -7.94 7.81
CA GLY A 274 -12.33 -7.35 8.35
C GLY A 274 -13.21 -8.37 9.08
N ALA A 275 -13.34 -9.59 8.55
CA ALA A 275 -14.10 -10.67 9.19
C ALA A 275 -13.43 -11.11 10.50
N LYS A 276 -12.10 -11.20 10.51
CA LYS A 276 -11.32 -11.50 11.71
C LYS A 276 -11.43 -10.41 12.78
N GLU A 277 -11.33 -9.14 12.38
CA GLU A 277 -11.51 -8.00 13.29
C GLU A 277 -12.92 -7.99 13.89
N LEU A 278 -13.95 -8.15 13.04
CA LEU A 278 -15.34 -8.21 13.46
C LEU A 278 -15.58 -9.36 14.44
N SER A 279 -15.10 -10.57 14.12
CA SER A 279 -15.19 -11.74 15.00
C SER A 279 -14.56 -11.46 16.36
N THR A 280 -13.35 -10.91 16.37
CA THR A 280 -12.62 -10.59 17.60
C THR A 280 -13.37 -9.56 18.45
N LYS A 281 -13.82 -8.45 17.85
CA LYS A 281 -14.49 -7.35 18.57
C LYS A 281 -15.87 -7.75 19.10
N LEU A 282 -16.62 -8.55 18.35
CA LEU A 282 -17.90 -9.10 18.82
C LEU A 282 -17.67 -10.08 19.98
N GLY A 283 -16.64 -10.92 19.92
CA GLY A 283 -16.28 -11.82 21.01
C GLY A 283 -15.83 -11.09 22.28
N GLU A 284 -14.99 -10.06 22.13
CA GLU A 284 -14.60 -9.16 23.23
C GLU A 284 -15.81 -8.45 23.85
N GLY A 285 -16.73 -7.96 23.01
CA GLY A 285 -17.98 -7.32 23.45
C GLY A 285 -18.89 -8.28 24.20
N ALA A 286 -19.09 -9.49 23.67
CA ALA A 286 -19.84 -10.56 24.31
C ALA A 286 -19.26 -10.90 25.68
N ALA A 287 -17.92 -11.05 25.78
CA ALA A 287 -17.25 -11.35 27.04
C ALA A 287 -17.44 -10.22 28.08
N LYS A 288 -17.30 -8.96 27.66
CA LYS A 288 -17.51 -7.80 28.55
C LYS A 288 -18.94 -7.71 29.06
N ILE A 289 -19.94 -7.98 28.21
CA ILE A 289 -21.35 -7.94 28.60
C ILE A 289 -21.70 -9.15 29.48
N ALA A 290 -21.15 -10.33 29.19
CA ALA A 290 -21.34 -11.52 30.01
C ALA A 290 -20.73 -11.36 31.43
N ASP A 291 -19.64 -10.58 31.56
CA ASP A 291 -19.04 -10.24 32.86
C ASP A 291 -19.93 -9.33 33.73
N VAL A 292 -20.90 -8.64 33.10
CA VAL A 292 -22.00 -7.97 33.79
C VAL A 292 -23.02 -9.02 34.30
N ARG A 293 -22.56 -9.93 35.17
CA ARG A 293 -23.37 -10.90 35.90
C ARG A 293 -24.41 -10.24 36.81
N ASN A 294 -25.56 -10.89 36.86
CA ASN A 294 -26.58 -10.64 37.87
C ASN A 294 -26.09 -11.29 39.19
N ASP A 295 -25.57 -10.49 40.12
CA ASP A 295 -25.35 -10.93 41.50
C ASP A 295 -26.24 -10.12 42.45
N ASP A 296 -26.61 -10.71 43.57
CA ASP A 296 -27.56 -10.10 44.50
C ASP A 296 -27.02 -8.78 45.07
N ALA A 297 -25.70 -8.63 45.19
CA ALA A 297 -25.05 -7.41 45.70
C ALA A 297 -25.17 -6.23 44.71
N ARG A 298 -25.02 -6.48 43.42
CA ARG A 298 -25.10 -5.49 42.34
C ARG A 298 -26.56 -5.15 42.03
N ASN A 299 -27.48 -6.11 42.08
CA ASN A 299 -28.92 -5.82 42.08
C ASN A 299 -29.30 -4.91 43.25
N THR A 300 -28.76 -5.20 44.44
CA THR A 300 -28.97 -4.37 45.62
C THR A 300 -28.40 -2.96 45.41
N MET A 301 -27.19 -2.84 44.85
CA MET A 301 -26.55 -1.55 44.52
C MET A 301 -27.37 -0.70 43.53
N PHE A 302 -28.03 -1.31 42.54
CA PHE A 302 -28.94 -0.61 41.62
C PHE A 302 -30.29 -0.28 42.26
N SER A 303 -30.78 -1.11 43.18
CA SER A 303 -32.08 -0.90 43.84
C SER A 303 -32.02 0.02 45.08
N GLU A 304 -30.85 0.13 45.73
CA GLU A 304 -30.58 0.95 46.92
C GLU A 304 -29.20 1.64 46.83
N PRO A 305 -29.00 2.61 45.91
CA PRO A 305 -27.68 3.19 45.63
C PRO A 305 -27.13 4.12 46.72
N VAL A 306 -27.93 4.51 47.71
CA VAL A 306 -27.52 5.47 48.75
C VAL A 306 -27.86 4.91 50.13
N GLN A 307 -26.82 4.51 50.87
CA GLN A 307 -26.92 4.25 52.31
C GLN A 307 -26.48 5.50 53.07
N LEU A 308 -27.39 6.04 53.90
CA LEU A 308 -27.12 7.24 54.68
C LEU A 308 -26.24 6.88 55.89
N VAL A 309 -24.93 7.05 55.77
CA VAL A 309 -23.99 6.92 56.91
C VAL A 309 -23.86 8.27 57.61
N LYS A 310 -24.45 8.40 58.82
CA LYS A 310 -24.24 9.58 59.69
C LYS A 310 -22.99 9.37 60.55
N SER A 311 -22.03 10.29 60.45
CA SER A 311 -20.88 10.39 61.36
C SER A 311 -20.93 11.72 62.11
N THR A 312 -21.19 11.69 63.42
CA THR A 312 -21.20 12.87 64.30
C THR A 312 -19.79 13.12 64.84
N VAL A 313 -19.20 14.29 64.54
CA VAL A 313 -17.79 14.60 64.87
C VAL A 313 -17.61 15.05 66.33
N SER A 314 -18.59 15.72 66.95
CA SER A 314 -18.60 16.05 68.38
C SER A 314 -20.03 16.41 68.84
N ASP A 315 -20.34 16.15 70.12
CA ASP A 315 -21.62 16.47 70.75
C ASP A 315 -21.52 17.81 71.50
N VAL A 316 -22.37 18.79 71.15
CA VAL A 316 -22.38 20.11 71.79
C VAL A 316 -23.70 20.25 72.57
N PRO A 317 -23.68 20.33 73.92
CA PRO A 317 -24.88 20.15 74.75
C PRO A 317 -26.02 21.15 74.51
N ASN A 318 -25.68 22.39 74.14
CA ASN A 318 -26.66 23.44 73.86
C ASN A 318 -26.07 24.52 72.93
N TYR A 319 -26.96 25.33 72.34
CA TYR A 319 -26.59 26.43 71.43
C TYR A 319 -25.64 27.45 72.07
N GLY A 320 -25.76 27.68 73.38
CA GLY A 320 -24.89 28.59 74.15
C GLY A 320 -23.44 28.13 74.15
N SER A 321 -23.17 26.85 74.39
CA SER A 321 -21.84 26.26 74.30
C SER A 321 -21.26 26.33 72.87
N GLY A 322 -22.12 26.15 71.86
CA GLY A 322 -21.70 26.21 70.45
C GLY A 322 -21.20 27.58 69.99
N ILE A 323 -21.77 28.67 70.54
CA ILE A 323 -21.39 30.05 70.18
C ILE A 323 -20.48 30.73 71.21
N ALA A 324 -20.20 30.09 72.35
CA ALA A 324 -19.35 30.64 73.41
C ALA A 324 -17.96 31.09 72.93
N PRO A 325 -17.23 30.33 72.07
CA PRO A 325 -15.95 30.77 71.50
C PRO A 325 -16.00 32.15 70.84
N TYR A 326 -17.09 32.46 70.15
CA TYR A 326 -17.26 33.73 69.45
C TYR A 326 -17.43 34.90 70.41
N PHE A 327 -18.29 34.74 71.42
CA PHE A 327 -18.52 35.78 72.43
C PHE A 327 -17.31 36.00 73.34
N LEU A 328 -16.55 34.95 73.67
CA LEU A 328 -15.31 35.07 74.41
C LEU A 328 -14.26 35.86 73.62
N SER A 329 -14.07 35.51 72.34
CA SER A 329 -13.16 36.26 71.46
C SER A 329 -13.60 37.72 71.30
N LEU A 330 -14.91 37.98 71.21
CA LEU A 330 -15.45 39.34 71.16
C LEU A 330 -15.19 40.10 72.46
N ALA A 331 -15.42 39.47 73.62
CA ALA A 331 -15.24 40.09 74.93
C ALA A 331 -13.79 40.55 75.14
N PHE A 332 -12.80 39.74 74.78
CA PHE A 332 -11.39 40.10 74.91
C PHE A 332 -10.98 41.25 73.98
N TYR A 333 -11.47 41.26 72.74
CA TYR A 333 -11.13 42.34 71.79
C TYR A 333 -11.80 43.67 72.19
N VAL A 334 -13.08 43.63 72.59
CA VAL A 334 -13.82 44.82 73.06
C VAL A 334 -13.23 45.35 74.36
N GLY A 335 -12.85 44.47 75.28
CA GLY A 335 -12.13 44.84 76.50
C GLY A 335 -10.84 45.59 76.19
N GLY A 336 -10.10 45.16 75.15
CA GLY A 336 -8.92 45.88 74.68
C GLY A 336 -9.21 47.24 74.04
N ILE A 337 -10.29 47.38 73.28
CA ILE A 337 -10.71 48.68 72.74
C ILE A 337 -11.05 49.64 73.90
N MET A 338 -11.86 49.18 74.87
CA MET A 338 -12.25 49.98 76.03
C MET A 338 -11.03 50.39 76.86
N ALA A 339 -10.10 49.47 77.11
CA ALA A 339 -8.84 49.78 77.76
C ALA A 339 -8.07 50.86 76.98
N SER A 340 -8.00 50.76 75.65
CA SER A 340 -7.32 51.77 74.83
C SER A 340 -7.96 53.17 74.89
N ASN A 341 -9.27 53.25 75.17
CA ASN A 341 -10.00 54.51 75.28
C ASN A 341 -9.76 55.19 76.63
N ILE A 342 -9.78 54.41 77.71
CA ILE A 342 -9.58 54.91 79.09
C ILE A 342 -8.10 55.26 79.31
N LEU A 343 -7.19 54.44 78.79
CA LEU A 343 -5.76 54.58 79.01
C LEU A 343 -5.14 55.51 77.98
N PRO A 344 -4.17 56.35 78.37
CA PRO A 344 -3.44 57.21 77.44
C PRO A 344 -2.38 56.39 76.66
N LEU A 345 -2.82 55.45 75.82
CA LEU A 345 -1.95 54.60 74.99
C LEU A 345 -1.33 55.33 73.78
N GLY A 346 -1.77 56.55 73.47
CA GLY A 346 -1.31 57.37 72.33
C GLY A 346 0.06 58.04 72.50
N ARG A 347 0.48 58.82 71.49
CA ARG A 347 1.75 59.56 71.45
C ARG A 347 1.78 60.67 72.51
N ARG A 348 2.92 60.88 73.18
CA ARG A 348 3.15 62.02 74.08
C ARG A 348 4.33 62.83 73.52
N GLN A 349 4.12 64.13 73.27
CA GLN A 349 5.09 64.96 72.54
C GLN A 349 6.23 65.53 73.39
N ASN A 350 6.35 65.23 74.69
CA ASN A 350 7.45 65.71 75.55
C ASN A 350 7.67 64.74 76.72
N MET A 351 8.51 63.72 76.56
CA MET A 351 8.84 62.76 77.62
C MET A 351 10.36 62.59 77.79
N LYS A 352 10.82 62.47 79.05
CA LYS A 352 12.23 62.32 79.43
C LYS A 352 12.75 60.87 79.38
N VAL A 353 12.06 59.94 78.72
CA VAL A 353 12.40 58.50 78.70
C VAL A 353 12.59 57.99 77.28
N SER A 354 13.45 56.98 77.11
CA SER A 354 13.70 56.33 75.81
C SER A 354 12.44 55.62 75.28
N GLY A 355 12.26 55.60 73.97
CA GLY A 355 11.10 54.97 73.30
C GLY A 355 10.90 53.49 73.64
N THR A 356 11.98 52.78 73.98
CA THR A 356 11.93 51.37 74.43
C THR A 356 11.34 51.24 75.84
N VAL A 357 11.73 52.10 76.77
CA VAL A 357 11.18 52.10 78.15
C VAL A 357 9.71 52.50 78.14
N HIS A 358 9.35 53.48 77.30
CA HIS A 358 7.96 53.88 77.10
C HIS A 358 7.08 52.75 76.56
N PHE A 359 7.58 52.00 75.57
CA PHE A 359 6.88 50.84 75.04
C PHE A 359 6.70 49.75 76.10
N ILE A 360 7.77 49.38 76.82
CA ILE A 360 7.73 48.34 77.85
C ILE A 360 6.74 48.71 78.96
N ASN A 361 6.73 49.97 79.41
CA ASN A 361 5.79 50.42 80.45
C ASN A 361 4.33 50.33 79.97
N LYS A 362 4.04 50.71 78.73
CA LYS A 362 2.69 50.59 78.16
C LYS A 362 2.29 49.13 77.93
N LEU A 363 3.20 48.32 77.41
CA LEU A 363 2.97 46.90 77.18
C LEU A 363 2.69 46.20 78.51
N GLY A 364 3.47 46.49 79.55
CA GLY A 364 3.25 45.97 80.90
C GLY A 364 1.89 46.36 81.46
N LEU A 365 1.48 47.63 81.33
CA LEU A 365 0.16 48.09 81.78
C LEU A 365 -0.97 47.36 81.03
N VAL A 366 -0.83 47.23 79.71
CA VAL A 366 -1.78 46.55 78.84
C VAL A 366 -1.85 45.05 79.15
N TYR A 367 -0.75 44.41 79.56
CA TYR A 367 -0.73 43.00 79.96
C TYR A 367 -1.31 42.77 81.34
N VAL A 368 -1.11 43.67 82.30
CA VAL A 368 -1.78 43.58 83.61
C VAL A 368 -3.30 43.63 83.42
N ILE A 369 -3.80 44.56 82.61
CA ILE A 369 -5.23 44.66 82.32
C ILE A 369 -5.71 43.46 81.50
N GLY A 370 -4.91 43.04 80.51
CA GLY A 370 -5.16 41.84 79.71
C GLY A 370 -5.30 40.58 80.56
N LEU A 371 -4.46 40.44 81.60
CA LEU A 371 -4.48 39.30 82.51
C LEU A 371 -5.70 39.35 83.41
N ILE A 372 -5.99 40.53 83.99
CA ILE A 372 -7.17 40.72 84.84
C ILE A 372 -8.46 40.46 84.06
N GLN A 373 -8.60 40.98 82.83
CA GLN A 373 -9.80 40.73 82.03
C GLN A 373 -9.94 39.26 81.64
N ALA A 374 -8.84 38.57 81.32
CA ALA A 374 -8.86 37.16 80.98
C ALA A 374 -9.37 36.33 82.16
N LEU A 375 -8.75 36.50 83.33
CA LEU A 375 -9.12 35.78 84.54
C LEU A 375 -10.55 36.10 85.01
N LEU A 376 -10.98 37.37 84.91
CA LEU A 376 -12.33 37.77 85.28
C LEU A 376 -13.37 37.09 84.36
N VAL A 377 -13.16 37.15 83.05
CA VAL A 377 -14.04 36.48 82.08
C VAL A 377 -14.04 34.97 82.32
N ASP A 378 -12.88 34.35 82.54
CA ASP A 378 -12.78 32.91 82.79
C ASP A 378 -13.52 32.51 84.08
N VAL A 379 -13.40 33.28 85.18
CA VAL A 379 -14.14 33.04 86.43
C VAL A 379 -15.65 33.16 86.21
N VAL A 380 -16.10 34.16 85.45
CA VAL A 380 -17.53 34.33 85.15
C VAL A 380 -18.04 33.18 84.27
N VAL A 381 -17.30 32.80 83.24
CA VAL A 381 -17.75 31.79 82.27
C VAL A 381 -17.71 30.38 82.84
N LEU A 382 -16.67 30.04 83.61
CA LEU A 382 -16.56 28.73 84.26
C LEU A 382 -17.40 28.65 85.54
N GLY A 383 -17.42 29.71 86.35
CA GLY A 383 -18.09 29.71 87.65
C GLY A 383 -19.58 30.06 87.60
N VAL A 384 -19.94 31.14 86.88
CA VAL A 384 -21.32 31.66 86.83
C VAL A 384 -22.10 31.02 85.69
N MET A 385 -21.53 30.99 84.48
CA MET A 385 -22.21 30.45 83.29
C MET A 385 -22.09 28.92 83.16
N LYS A 386 -21.25 28.29 83.99
CA LYS A 386 -21.01 26.84 84.02
C LYS A 386 -20.73 26.25 82.62
N LEU A 387 -19.89 26.93 81.84
CA LEU A 387 -19.47 26.44 80.55
C LEU A 387 -18.60 25.18 80.73
N GLU A 388 -19.00 24.08 80.11
CA GLU A 388 -18.19 22.87 80.04
C GLU A 388 -17.06 23.08 79.02
N VAL A 389 -15.82 22.84 79.46
CA VAL A 389 -14.63 22.93 78.61
C VAL A 389 -13.84 21.63 78.71
N ALA A 390 -13.18 21.24 77.62
CA ALA A 390 -12.41 20.00 77.57
C ALA A 390 -11.22 19.99 78.55
N SER A 391 -10.63 21.16 78.84
CA SER A 391 -9.54 21.31 79.80
C SER A 391 -9.51 22.73 80.39
N VAL A 392 -9.79 22.86 81.68
CA VAL A 392 -9.80 24.15 82.39
C VAL A 392 -8.43 24.86 82.32
N PRO A 393 -7.28 24.19 82.54
CA PRO A 393 -5.97 24.84 82.42
C PRO A 393 -5.68 25.37 81.02
N LEU A 394 -6.02 24.61 79.98
CA LEU A 394 -5.79 25.02 78.60
C LEU A 394 -6.73 26.13 78.17
N PHE A 395 -7.96 26.15 78.69
CA PHE A 395 -8.91 27.23 78.48
C PHE A 395 -8.37 28.55 79.03
N VAL A 396 -7.98 28.57 80.32
CA VAL A 396 -7.42 29.77 80.95
C VAL A 396 -6.15 30.25 80.24
N LEU A 397 -5.27 29.31 79.85
CA LEU A 397 -4.07 29.65 79.09
C LEU A 397 -4.41 30.27 77.73
N SER A 398 -5.37 29.69 77.01
CA SER A 398 -5.81 30.19 75.70
C SER A 398 -6.45 31.57 75.83
N SER A 399 -7.32 31.79 76.81
CA SER A 399 -7.92 33.08 77.13
C SER A 399 -6.86 34.16 77.41
N ILE A 400 -5.82 33.84 78.17
CA ILE A 400 -4.71 34.77 78.46
C ILE A 400 -3.94 35.12 77.18
N VAL A 401 -3.57 34.13 76.37
CA VAL A 401 -2.85 34.36 75.10
C VAL A 401 -3.68 35.19 74.13
N ILE A 402 -4.97 34.88 73.98
CA ILE A 402 -5.91 35.63 73.13
C ILE A 402 -6.02 37.08 73.62
N SER A 403 -6.24 37.26 74.93
CA SER A 403 -6.32 38.57 75.56
C SER A 403 -5.06 39.40 75.31
N PHE A 404 -3.87 38.84 75.54
CA PHE A 404 -2.60 39.51 75.28
C PHE A 404 -2.38 39.83 73.80
N THR A 405 -2.80 38.92 72.91
CA THR A 405 -2.68 39.11 71.46
C THR A 405 -3.53 40.29 71.01
N PHE A 406 -4.82 40.34 71.39
CA PHE A 406 -5.69 41.45 71.05
C PHE A 406 -5.24 42.76 71.69
N MET A 407 -4.83 42.73 72.95
CA MET A 407 -4.29 43.88 73.66
C MET A 407 -3.04 44.46 72.99
N THR A 408 -2.10 43.59 72.56
CA THR A 408 -0.89 44.00 71.83
C THR A 408 -1.23 44.52 70.44
N PHE A 409 -2.16 43.87 69.74
CA PHE A 409 -2.60 44.26 68.41
C PHE A 409 -3.26 45.64 68.42
N ILE A 410 -4.14 45.90 69.39
CA ILE A 410 -4.77 47.21 69.57
C ILE A 410 -3.73 48.25 70.00
N LEU A 411 -2.80 47.92 70.92
CA LEU A 411 -1.69 48.81 71.29
C LEU A 411 -0.84 49.18 70.07
N MET A 412 -0.58 48.24 69.17
CA MET A 412 0.14 48.48 67.92
C MET A 412 -0.61 49.46 67.02
N LEU A 413 -1.91 49.25 66.78
CA LEU A 413 -2.72 50.19 65.99
C LEU A 413 -2.72 51.61 66.59
N VAL A 414 -2.89 51.73 67.90
CA VAL A 414 -2.92 53.02 68.60
C VAL A 414 -1.54 53.69 68.63
N THR A 415 -0.46 52.92 68.74
CA THR A 415 0.92 53.46 68.75
C THR A 415 1.33 53.94 67.35
N VAL A 416 0.94 53.21 66.31
CA VAL A 416 1.24 53.54 64.91
C VAL A 416 0.39 54.73 64.44
N PHE A 417 -0.93 54.70 64.64
CA PHE A 417 -1.86 55.66 64.04
C PHE A 417 -2.47 56.68 65.02
N GLY A 418 -2.16 56.62 66.32
CA GLY A 418 -2.69 57.54 67.32
C GLY A 418 -4.22 57.41 67.48
N LEU A 419 -4.94 58.54 67.44
CA LEU A 419 -6.41 58.57 67.53
C LEU A 419 -7.08 57.78 66.40
N VAL A 420 -6.53 57.83 65.17
CA VAL A 420 -7.02 57.03 64.04
C VAL A 420 -6.87 55.54 64.31
N GLY A 421 -5.83 55.14 65.06
CA GLY A 421 -5.62 53.74 65.46
C GLY A 421 -6.74 53.16 66.32
N LYS A 422 -7.35 53.99 67.19
CA LYS A 422 -8.52 53.58 67.97
C LYS A 422 -9.73 53.33 67.08
N PHE A 423 -9.96 54.21 66.10
CA PHE A 423 -11.01 54.04 65.11
C PHE A 423 -10.78 52.77 64.27
N LEU A 424 -9.54 52.54 63.80
CA LEU A 424 -9.18 51.34 63.06
C LEU A 424 -9.40 50.05 63.87
N ALA A 425 -9.14 50.06 65.18
CA ALA A 425 -9.40 48.90 66.03
C ALA A 425 -10.89 48.53 66.03
N VAL A 426 -11.80 49.52 66.07
CA VAL A 426 -13.26 49.31 65.98
C VAL A 426 -13.68 48.86 64.58
N THR A 427 -13.16 49.48 63.53
CA THR A 427 -13.45 49.08 62.14
C THR A 427 -13.01 47.64 61.86
N LEU A 428 -11.82 47.25 62.34
CA LEU A 428 -11.33 45.88 62.25
C LEU A 428 -12.12 44.90 63.11
N LEU A 429 -12.72 45.33 64.23
CA LEU A 429 -13.65 44.48 64.97
C LEU A 429 -14.87 44.14 64.11
N VAL A 430 -15.51 45.16 63.52
CA VAL A 430 -16.71 44.95 62.67
C VAL A 430 -16.39 44.03 61.48
N LEU A 431 -15.24 44.23 60.83
CA LEU A 431 -14.78 43.35 59.77
C LEU A 431 -14.53 41.91 60.26
N GLN A 432 -13.93 41.75 61.44
CA GLN A 432 -13.69 40.44 62.04
C GLN A 432 -14.98 39.71 62.41
N LEU A 433 -16.02 40.41 62.85
CA LEU A 433 -17.32 39.79 63.14
C LEU A 433 -17.99 39.22 61.87
N ALA A 434 -17.85 39.90 60.73
CA ALA A 434 -18.40 39.43 59.46
C ALA A 434 -17.59 38.30 58.80
N THR A 435 -16.32 38.13 59.19
CA THR A 435 -15.37 37.22 58.54
C THR A 435 -14.96 36.02 59.40
N SER A 436 -15.07 36.13 60.73
CA SER A 436 -14.87 35.02 61.66
C SER A 436 -16.14 34.18 61.74
N GLY A 437 -16.04 32.88 61.43
CA GLY A 437 -17.18 31.95 61.31
C GLY A 437 -17.82 31.56 62.66
N GLY A 438 -18.23 32.55 63.46
CA GLY A 438 -18.71 32.36 64.82
C GLY A 438 -20.16 31.89 64.94
N THR A 439 -21.07 32.44 64.13
CA THR A 439 -22.49 32.06 64.11
C THR A 439 -22.84 31.12 62.95
N PHE A 440 -22.06 31.16 61.89
CA PHE A 440 -22.15 30.27 60.73
C PHE A 440 -20.75 29.76 60.37
N PRO A 441 -20.61 28.51 59.90
CA PRO A 441 -19.35 27.99 59.39
C PRO A 441 -18.74 28.92 58.34
N GLY A 442 -17.42 29.12 58.40
CA GLY A 442 -16.70 30.03 57.50
C GLY A 442 -16.76 29.63 56.02
N GLU A 443 -17.15 28.39 55.75
CA GLU A 443 -17.39 27.80 54.44
C GLU A 443 -18.70 28.26 53.79
N LEU A 444 -19.66 28.76 54.59
CA LEU A 444 -20.91 29.33 54.10
C LEU A 444 -20.80 30.82 53.72
N ASN A 445 -19.65 31.43 53.99
CA ASN A 445 -19.39 32.82 53.63
C ASN A 445 -18.92 32.93 52.17
N ILE A 446 -19.08 34.11 51.54
CA ILE A 446 -18.57 34.36 50.19
C ILE A 446 -17.04 34.16 50.22
N ALA A 447 -16.49 33.52 49.19
CA ALA A 447 -15.08 33.10 49.14
C ALA A 447 -14.06 34.22 49.49
N VAL A 448 -14.38 35.47 49.17
CA VAL A 448 -13.54 36.64 49.50
C VAL A 448 -13.51 36.90 51.02
N LEU A 449 -14.66 36.92 51.68
CA LEU A 449 -14.77 37.16 53.12
C LEU A 449 -14.15 36.00 53.93
N SER A 450 -14.34 34.76 53.47
CA SER A 450 -13.73 33.57 54.08
C SER A 450 -12.20 33.63 54.03
N LYS A 451 -11.61 34.02 52.89
CA LYS A 451 -10.15 34.22 52.75
C LYS A 451 -9.62 35.35 53.64
N ILE A 452 -10.32 36.49 53.72
CA ILE A 452 -9.92 37.60 54.59
C ILE A 452 -9.95 37.16 56.07
N GLY A 453 -11.01 36.45 56.47
CA GLY A 453 -11.16 35.93 57.82
C GLY A 453 -10.01 35.02 58.24
N GLN A 454 -9.50 34.18 57.35
CA GLN A 454 -8.38 33.26 57.64
C GLN A 454 -7.08 33.97 58.08
N PHE A 455 -6.89 35.25 57.76
CA PHE A 455 -5.69 36.02 58.13
C PHE A 455 -5.92 36.99 59.30
N LEU A 456 -7.08 36.96 59.94
CA LEU A 456 -7.40 37.86 61.05
C LEU A 456 -7.25 37.15 62.40
N PRO A 457 -6.68 37.83 63.43
CA PRO A 457 -6.38 37.18 64.71
C PRO A 457 -7.64 36.66 65.42
N MET A 458 -8.81 37.30 65.22
CA MET A 458 -10.07 36.83 65.81
C MET A 458 -10.52 35.46 65.29
N SER A 459 -10.23 35.12 64.03
CA SER A 459 -10.58 33.79 63.49
C SER A 459 -9.77 32.67 64.12
N HIS A 460 -8.50 32.94 64.45
CA HIS A 460 -7.64 31.98 65.14
C HIS A 460 -8.01 31.83 66.62
N SER A 461 -8.35 32.95 67.27
CA SER A 461 -8.93 32.95 68.62
C SER A 461 -10.22 32.14 68.70
N LEU A 462 -11.14 32.35 67.75
CA LEU A 462 -12.40 31.61 67.65
C LEU A 462 -12.17 30.10 67.54
N ARG A 463 -11.30 29.67 66.60
CA ARG A 463 -10.99 28.25 66.41
C ARG A 463 -10.30 27.63 67.63
N GLY A 464 -9.31 28.32 68.21
CA GLY A 464 -8.65 27.83 69.43
C GLY A 464 -9.62 27.68 70.60
N LEU A 465 -10.57 28.61 70.75
CA LEU A 465 -11.63 28.49 71.76
C LEU A 465 -12.64 27.37 71.41
N GLN A 466 -12.98 27.14 70.14
CA GLN A 466 -13.79 26.00 69.71
C GLN A 466 -13.11 24.66 70.02
N ASP A 467 -11.80 24.58 69.84
CA ASP A 467 -11.02 23.37 70.12
C ASP A 467 -10.99 23.05 71.63
N VAL A 468 -10.84 24.07 72.48
CA VAL A 468 -10.83 23.86 73.94
C VAL A 468 -12.23 23.68 74.54
N ILE A 469 -13.26 24.29 73.95
CA ILE A 469 -14.63 24.21 74.48
C ILE A 469 -15.35 22.96 73.96
N SER A 470 -15.29 22.69 72.65
CA SER A 470 -16.22 21.76 71.98
C SER A 470 -15.56 20.59 71.24
N LEU A 471 -14.43 20.79 70.56
CA LEU A 471 -13.88 19.79 69.62
C LEU A 471 -12.82 18.87 70.25
N GLY A 472 -12.09 19.33 71.26
CA GLY A 472 -11.02 18.55 71.92
C GLY A 472 -9.80 18.27 71.04
N ASP A 473 -9.62 18.98 69.92
CA ASP A 473 -8.47 18.82 69.02
C ASP A 473 -7.26 19.60 69.54
N TRP A 474 -6.44 18.92 70.35
CA TRP A 474 -5.25 19.51 70.98
C TRP A 474 -4.16 19.92 69.96
N SER A 475 -4.11 19.26 68.79
CA SER A 475 -3.13 19.59 67.76
C SER A 475 -3.48 20.88 67.05
N GLN A 476 -4.76 21.06 66.70
CA GLN A 476 -5.26 22.30 66.12
C GLN A 476 -5.15 23.46 67.11
N LEU A 477 -5.49 23.23 68.38
CA LEU A 477 -5.34 24.22 69.43
C LEU A 477 -3.90 24.74 69.51
N GLN A 478 -2.91 23.84 69.53
CA GLN A 478 -1.50 24.24 69.59
C GLN A 478 -1.11 25.10 68.38
N MET A 479 -1.59 24.75 67.18
CA MET A 479 -1.36 25.54 65.98
C MET A 479 -1.99 26.93 66.07
N GLN A 480 -3.24 27.05 66.54
CA GLN A 480 -3.90 28.35 66.68
C GLN A 480 -3.21 29.24 67.72
N ILE A 481 -2.79 28.67 68.85
CA ILE A 481 -2.03 29.38 69.89
C ILE A 481 -0.69 29.88 69.33
N LEU A 482 0.04 29.06 68.56
CA LEU A 482 1.29 29.47 67.93
C LEU A 482 1.08 30.63 66.95
N ILE A 483 0.02 30.59 66.14
CA ILE A 483 -0.32 31.69 65.23
C ILE A 483 -0.63 32.97 66.01
N LEU A 484 -1.39 32.90 67.09
CA LEU A 484 -1.70 34.06 67.94
C LEU A 484 -0.44 34.63 68.61
N LEU A 485 0.48 33.78 69.07
CA LEU A 485 1.78 34.20 69.59
C LEU A 485 2.62 34.90 68.50
N CYS A 486 2.59 34.42 67.26
CA CYS A 486 3.20 35.12 66.13
C CYS A 486 2.59 36.51 65.92
N TYR A 487 1.26 36.65 65.96
CA TYR A 487 0.60 37.96 65.90
C TYR A 487 1.03 38.87 67.06
N LEU A 488 1.13 38.34 68.28
CA LEU A 488 1.57 39.07 69.46
C LEU A 488 3.01 39.59 69.28
N VAL A 489 3.94 38.74 68.83
CA VAL A 489 5.34 39.13 68.60
C VAL A 489 5.46 40.14 67.46
N VAL A 490 4.76 39.93 66.34
CA VAL A 490 4.81 40.85 65.18
C VAL A 490 4.19 42.20 65.54
N ALA A 491 3.01 42.21 66.15
CA ALA A 491 2.35 43.45 66.56
C ALA A 491 3.18 44.20 67.62
N GLY A 492 3.73 43.47 68.60
CA GLY A 492 4.62 44.02 69.61
C GLY A 492 5.90 44.60 69.00
N GLY A 493 6.50 43.92 68.03
CA GLY A 493 7.67 44.38 67.29
C GLY A 493 7.41 45.66 66.50
N ILE A 494 6.30 45.72 65.75
CA ILE A 494 5.89 46.93 65.01
C ILE A 494 5.65 48.10 65.98
N ALA A 495 4.95 47.84 67.09
CA ALA A 495 4.69 48.86 68.11
C ALA A 495 5.99 49.35 68.78
N TRP A 496 6.93 48.45 69.06
CA TRP A 496 8.23 48.78 69.63
C TRP A 496 9.09 49.61 68.68
N ILE A 497 9.21 49.19 67.41
CA ILE A 497 9.94 49.94 66.37
C ILE A 497 9.33 51.33 66.22
N THR A 498 8.00 51.41 66.15
CA THR A 498 7.29 52.68 65.98
C THR A 498 7.48 53.60 67.20
N SER A 499 7.44 53.04 68.41
CA SER A 499 7.76 53.78 69.64
C SER A 499 9.21 54.24 69.65
N HIS A 500 10.15 53.41 69.18
CA HIS A 500 11.56 53.76 69.11
C HIS A 500 11.83 54.88 68.10
N ILE A 501 11.27 54.80 66.89
CA ILE A 501 11.40 55.84 65.84
C ILE A 501 10.79 57.16 66.30
N GLN A 502 9.60 57.15 66.90
CA GLN A 502 8.93 58.37 67.37
C GLN A 502 9.72 59.13 68.44
N HIS A 503 10.71 58.50 69.09
CA HIS A 503 11.49 59.09 70.18
C HIS A 503 13.01 59.18 69.86
N ARG A 504 13.43 58.96 68.60
CA ARG A 504 14.86 58.93 68.22
C ARG A 504 15.43 60.32 67.83
N GLU A 505 14.61 61.35 67.65
CA GLU A 505 15.08 62.72 67.38
C GLU A 505 14.29 63.77 68.19
N THR A 506 14.85 64.16 69.34
CA THR A 506 14.69 65.49 69.97
C THR A 506 15.93 65.74 70.82
N ASN A 507 17.07 65.91 70.14
CA ASN A 507 18.25 66.55 70.70
C ASN A 507 18.94 67.28 69.54
N VAL A 508 19.29 68.55 69.79
CA VAL A 508 19.79 69.58 68.87
C VAL A 508 18.64 70.23 68.09
N GLU A 509 18.19 71.45 68.41
CA GLU A 509 19.02 72.64 68.61
C GLU A 509 18.37 73.65 69.57
N LYS A 510 19.15 74.14 70.53
CA LYS A 510 18.91 75.36 71.31
C LYS A 510 19.93 76.40 70.81
N VAL A 511 19.41 77.56 70.39
CA VAL A 511 20.03 78.92 70.44
C VAL A 511 21.23 79.21 69.53
N SER A 512 20.99 80.04 68.51
CA SER A 512 21.56 81.40 68.45
C SER A 512 20.45 82.40 68.17
#